data_AF-A0AAV8Z6K4-F1
#
_entry.id   AF-A0AAV8Z6K4-F1
#
_cell.length_a   1.000
_cell.length_b   1.000
_cell.length_c   1.000
_cell.angle_alpha   90.00
_cell.angle_beta   90.00
_cell.angle_gamma   90.00
#
_symmetry.space_group_name_H-M   'P 1'
#
loop_
_entity.id
_entity.type
_entity.pdbx_description
1 polymer ?
#
loop_
_entity_poly.entity_id
_entity_poly.type
_entity_poly.pdbx_seq_one_letter_code
_entity_poly.pdbx_strand_id
1 'polypeptide(L)'
;MTKKRKLSGSSPVKIEVKEENVLGNDYLIAKGRLKGVLKQLTERSSDEDSDSSDDNKSRSDSSRKRKNENMPTPYHHTYVMKLFDRSVDLARFQEDTPLYPICRAWMQNQPRNPQPIIKRRVSSPEPDSPLWNDNSISDVTRLPLPSRSFETRIPSPIPEQTQHKDNINLNYDECPVVEKNELIAGHLQRWVKVKKKWIETAAKK
;
A
#
# COMPACT_ATOMS: atom_id res chain seq x y z
N MET A 1 -69.73 5.63 6.01
CA MET A 1 -68.79 6.70 6.41
C MET A 1 -67.38 6.14 6.51
N THR A 2 -66.49 6.46 5.57
CA THR A 2 -65.12 5.92 5.53
C THR A 2 -64.12 7.00 5.95
N LYS A 3 -63.44 6.81 7.09
CA LYS A 3 -62.40 7.72 7.60
C LYS A 3 -61.10 7.53 6.80
N LYS A 4 -60.73 8.52 5.99
CA LYS A 4 -59.40 8.58 5.35
C LYS A 4 -58.35 9.06 6.35
N ARG A 5 -57.26 8.29 6.52
CA ARG A 5 -56.08 8.70 7.30
C ARG A 5 -55.26 9.70 6.48
N LYS A 6 -54.96 10.84 7.10
CA LYS A 6 -54.10 11.90 6.59
C LYS A 6 -52.67 11.57 7.03
N LEU A 7 -51.75 11.34 6.09
CA LEU A 7 -50.32 11.24 6.40
C LEU A 7 -49.80 12.65 6.65
N SER A 8 -49.16 12.88 7.80
CA SER A 8 -48.54 14.17 8.10
C SER A 8 -47.31 14.35 7.23
N GLY A 9 -47.20 15.53 6.61
CA GLY A 9 -46.03 15.92 5.83
C GLY A 9 -44.79 16.01 6.72
N SER A 10 -43.69 15.47 6.21
CA SER A 10 -42.35 15.71 6.75
C SER A 10 -41.99 17.17 6.49
N SER A 11 -41.66 17.91 7.55
CA SER A 11 -41.06 19.24 7.44
C SER A 11 -39.72 19.13 6.67
N PRO A 12 -39.41 20.04 5.74
CA PRO A 12 -38.07 20.09 5.16
C PRO A 12 -37.10 20.60 6.21
N VAL A 13 -36.08 19.80 6.52
CA VAL A 13 -34.93 20.22 7.34
C VAL A 13 -34.20 21.32 6.56
N LYS A 14 -34.30 22.56 7.03
CA LYS A 14 -33.44 23.66 6.56
C LYS A 14 -32.02 23.36 7.01
N ILE A 15 -31.20 22.89 6.09
CA ILE A 15 -29.75 22.87 6.24
C ILE A 15 -29.28 24.26 5.83
N GLU A 16 -28.99 25.09 6.82
CA GLU A 16 -28.27 26.35 6.62
C GLU A 16 -26.84 25.99 6.20
N VAL A 17 -26.58 25.98 4.90
CA VAL A 17 -25.22 26.00 4.38
C VAL A 17 -24.71 27.40 4.62
N LYS A 18 -23.88 27.53 5.65
CA LYS A 18 -23.07 28.72 5.90
C LYS A 18 -22.14 28.87 4.69
N GLU A 19 -22.53 29.74 3.77
CA GLU A 19 -21.73 30.17 2.62
C GLU A 19 -20.49 30.92 3.13
N GLU A 20 -19.49 30.14 3.56
CA GLU A 20 -18.14 30.63 3.78
C GLU A 20 -17.47 30.78 2.42
N ASN A 21 -17.56 31.98 1.84
CA ASN A 21 -16.54 32.75 1.10
C ASN A 21 -15.36 32.06 0.36
N VAL A 22 -15.47 30.80 -0.06
CA VAL A 22 -14.40 30.04 -0.75
C VAL A 22 -14.47 30.22 -2.28
N LEU A 23 -15.65 30.50 -2.83
CA LEU A 23 -15.86 30.64 -4.28
C LEU A 23 -15.14 31.85 -4.90
N GLY A 24 -14.79 32.86 -4.09
CA GLY A 24 -14.07 34.04 -4.58
C GLY A 24 -12.65 33.72 -5.06
N ASN A 25 -11.93 32.85 -4.35
CA ASN A 25 -10.54 32.52 -4.69
C ASN A 25 -10.45 31.63 -5.92
N ASP A 26 -11.30 30.61 -6.01
CA ASP A 26 -11.32 29.71 -7.17
C ASP A 26 -11.70 30.45 -8.45
N TYR A 27 -12.66 31.39 -8.36
CA TYR A 27 -13.02 32.26 -9.48
C TYR A 27 -11.86 33.18 -9.90
N LEU A 28 -11.17 33.82 -8.94
CA LEU A 28 -10.00 34.66 -9.25
C LEU A 28 -8.86 33.86 -9.89
N ILE A 29 -8.60 32.63 -9.39
CA ILE A 29 -7.59 31.72 -9.91
C ILE A 29 -7.97 31.25 -11.32
N ALA A 30 -9.22 30.83 -11.54
CA ALA A 30 -9.73 30.41 -12.84
C ALA A 30 -9.67 31.56 -13.86
N LYS A 31 -10.06 32.78 -13.46
CA LYS A 31 -9.99 33.99 -14.30
C LYS A 31 -8.54 34.37 -14.65
N GLY A 32 -7.62 34.28 -13.68
CA GLY A 32 -6.20 34.52 -13.91
C GLY A 32 -5.58 33.53 -14.88
N ARG A 33 -5.88 32.24 -14.71
CA ARG A 33 -5.45 31.16 -15.62
C ARG A 33 -5.97 31.37 -17.04
N LEU A 34 -7.26 31.64 -17.18
CA LEU A 34 -7.88 31.89 -18.49
C LEU A 34 -7.27 33.10 -19.19
N LYS A 35 -7.06 34.20 -18.46
CA LYS A 35 -6.43 35.41 -19.01
C LYS A 35 -4.99 35.13 -19.48
N GLY A 36 -4.24 34.30 -18.75
CA GLY A 36 -2.89 33.89 -19.13
C GLY A 36 -2.87 33.03 -20.41
N VAL A 37 -3.76 32.04 -20.50
CA VAL A 37 -3.88 31.17 -21.69
C VAL A 37 -4.30 31.97 -22.92
N LEU A 38 -5.26 32.88 -22.77
CA LEU A 38 -5.73 33.72 -23.88
C LEU A 38 -4.60 34.64 -24.37
N LYS A 39 -3.83 35.23 -23.45
CA LYS A 39 -2.66 36.04 -23.79
C LYS A 39 -1.61 35.23 -24.55
N GLN A 40 -1.31 34.01 -24.12
CA GLN A 40 -0.35 33.13 -24.79
C GLN A 40 -0.80 32.73 -26.20
N LEU A 41 -2.11 32.53 -26.40
CA LEU A 41 -2.68 32.26 -27.72
C LEU A 41 -2.64 33.50 -28.63
N THR A 42 -2.85 34.70 -28.08
CA THR A 42 -2.72 35.96 -28.83
C THR A 42 -1.27 36.27 -29.21
N GLU A 43 -0.31 36.07 -28.30
CA GLU A 43 1.13 36.21 -28.58
C GLU A 43 1.56 35.18 -29.64
N ARG A 44 1.16 33.91 -29.46
CA ARG A 44 1.45 32.85 -30.45
C ARG A 44 0.79 33.07 -31.82
N SER A 45 -0.34 33.80 -31.87
CA SER A 45 -0.97 34.21 -33.14
C SER A 45 -0.29 35.41 -33.80
N SER A 46 0.56 36.13 -33.09
CA SER A 46 1.22 37.35 -33.56
C SER A 46 2.69 37.13 -33.95
N ASP A 47 3.28 35.99 -33.57
CA ASP A 47 4.71 35.69 -33.72
C ASP A 47 5.06 34.83 -34.96
N GLU A 48 4.12 34.63 -35.88
CA GLU A 48 4.35 33.90 -37.14
C GLU A 48 4.86 34.84 -38.25
N ASP A 49 5.71 35.85 -37.95
CA ASP A 49 6.41 36.66 -38.96
C ASP A 49 7.58 37.46 -38.30
N SER A 50 8.78 36.87 -38.16
CA SER A 50 10.05 37.57 -38.43
C SER A 50 11.29 36.74 -38.09
N ASP A 51 12.14 36.71 -39.11
CA ASP A 51 13.51 36.24 -39.23
C ASP A 51 14.50 36.99 -38.32
N SER A 52 15.65 36.37 -38.09
CA SER A 52 17.00 36.96 -38.01
C SER A 52 17.84 36.54 -36.80
N SER A 53 19.01 36.02 -37.16
CA SER A 53 20.19 35.67 -36.38
C SER A 53 20.81 36.82 -35.57
N ASP A 54 21.53 36.50 -34.50
CA ASP A 54 23.00 36.64 -34.38
C ASP A 54 23.55 36.83 -32.93
N ASP A 55 24.63 36.08 -32.70
CA ASP A 55 25.87 36.38 -31.97
C ASP A 55 25.96 36.97 -30.53
N ASN A 56 26.51 36.11 -29.66
CA ASN A 56 27.74 36.27 -28.84
C ASN A 56 27.85 37.22 -27.61
N LYS A 57 28.32 36.59 -26.51
CA LYS A 57 29.38 37.02 -25.55
C LYS A 57 28.99 37.79 -24.28
N SER A 58 29.03 37.11 -23.12
CA SER A 58 30.14 37.20 -22.14
C SER A 58 29.80 36.71 -20.71
N ARG A 59 30.66 35.80 -20.21
CA ARG A 59 31.25 35.66 -18.86
C ARG A 59 30.39 35.68 -17.59
N SER A 60 30.72 34.67 -16.75
CA SER A 60 30.91 34.74 -15.29
C SER A 60 29.92 33.94 -14.41
N ASP A 61 30.44 32.79 -13.98
CA ASP A 61 30.35 32.22 -12.63
C ASP A 61 29.19 31.29 -12.24
N SER A 62 29.57 30.29 -11.45
CA SER A 62 28.77 29.43 -10.58
C SER A 62 28.09 28.18 -11.17
N SER A 63 28.70 27.05 -10.79
CA SER A 63 28.14 25.75 -10.42
C SER A 63 26.63 25.50 -10.63
N ARG A 64 26.35 24.37 -11.30
CA ARG A 64 25.36 23.32 -10.99
C ARG A 64 24.67 22.85 -12.27
N LYS A 65 25.11 21.67 -12.72
CA LYS A 65 24.33 20.60 -13.37
C LYS A 65 22.92 21.06 -13.79
N ARG A 66 22.78 21.48 -15.05
CA ARG A 66 21.49 21.80 -15.69
C ARG A 66 20.57 20.59 -15.59
N LYS A 67 19.75 20.54 -14.54
CA LYS A 67 18.61 19.64 -14.44
C LYS A 67 17.53 20.27 -15.32
N ASN A 68 17.22 19.57 -16.39
CA ASN A 68 16.17 19.88 -17.37
C ASN A 68 14.92 20.43 -16.68
N GLU A 69 14.66 21.75 -16.81
CA GLU A 69 13.57 22.50 -16.15
C GLU A 69 12.22 22.34 -16.88
N ASN A 70 12.18 21.55 -17.95
CA ASN A 70 11.00 21.35 -18.80
C ASN A 70 10.17 20.11 -18.47
N MET A 71 10.42 19.43 -17.35
CA MET A 71 9.54 18.35 -16.90
C MET A 71 8.59 18.92 -15.85
N PRO A 72 7.26 18.92 -16.07
CA PRO A 72 6.32 19.32 -15.04
C PRO A 72 6.50 18.31 -13.90
N THR A 73 7.20 18.73 -12.84
CA THR A 73 7.21 17.95 -11.61
C THR A 73 5.75 17.95 -11.14
N PRO A 74 5.09 16.78 -11.05
CA PRO A 74 3.75 16.74 -10.52
C PRO A 74 3.80 17.42 -9.15
N TYR A 75 2.88 18.34 -8.91
CA TYR A 75 2.80 19.09 -7.67
C TYR A 75 2.55 18.08 -6.54
N HIS A 76 3.62 17.61 -5.90
CA HIS A 76 3.53 16.68 -4.79
C HIS A 76 3.04 17.48 -3.59
N HIS A 77 1.78 17.27 -3.22
CA HIS A 77 1.26 17.74 -1.94
C HIS A 77 2.17 17.25 -0.82
N THR A 78 2.65 18.16 0.03
CA THR A 78 3.50 17.78 1.17
C THR A 78 2.61 17.32 2.32
N TYR A 79 2.85 16.10 2.79
CA TYR A 79 2.11 15.50 3.90
C TYR A 79 3.10 15.12 4.99
N VAL A 80 3.46 16.09 5.84
CA VAL A 80 4.42 15.88 6.92
C VAL A 80 3.69 15.72 8.25
N MET A 81 3.92 14.60 8.93
CA MET A 81 3.37 14.32 10.26
C MET A 81 4.49 14.15 11.29
N LYS A 82 4.32 14.69 12.49
CA LYS A 82 5.29 14.55 13.60
C LYS A 82 4.97 13.30 14.43
N LEU A 83 5.91 12.37 14.52
CA LEU A 83 5.83 11.15 15.33
C LEU A 83 7.05 11.04 16.24
N PHE A 84 6.86 11.08 17.58
CA PHE A 84 7.91 10.87 18.59
C PHE A 84 9.22 11.60 18.27
N ASP A 85 9.14 12.93 18.16
CA ASP A 85 10.27 13.84 17.88
C ASP A 85 10.92 13.72 16.48
N ARG A 86 10.30 12.99 15.55
CA ARG A 86 10.72 12.90 14.14
C ARG A 86 9.62 13.35 13.20
N SER A 87 9.97 14.03 12.12
CA SER A 87 9.07 14.34 11.00
C SER A 87 9.05 13.19 10.00
N VAL A 88 7.85 12.67 9.70
CA VAL A 88 7.62 11.65 8.68
C VAL A 88 6.93 12.32 7.50
N ASP A 89 7.59 12.27 6.34
CA ASP A 89 7.08 12.77 5.07
C ASP A 89 6.33 11.65 4.34
N LEU A 90 5.00 11.71 4.37
CA LEU A 90 4.11 10.72 3.78
C LEU A 90 3.93 10.93 2.27
N ALA A 91 4.27 12.11 1.74
CA ALA A 91 4.12 12.44 0.32
C ALA A 91 5.05 11.64 -0.60
N ARG A 92 6.04 10.95 -0.02
CA ARG A 92 6.95 10.03 -0.73
C ARG A 92 6.30 8.70 -1.11
N PHE A 93 5.16 8.36 -0.50
CA PHE A 93 4.45 7.12 -0.77
C PHE A 93 3.32 7.37 -1.77
N GLN A 94 3.00 6.36 -2.59
CA GLN A 94 1.87 6.40 -3.51
C GLN A 94 0.55 6.35 -2.72
N GLU A 95 -0.54 6.86 -3.30
CA GLU A 95 -1.87 6.84 -2.66
C GLU A 95 -2.38 5.41 -2.37
N ASP A 96 -1.96 4.43 -3.17
CA ASP A 96 -2.26 3.00 -2.96
C ASP A 96 -1.43 2.36 -1.83
N THR A 97 -0.44 3.06 -1.29
CA THR A 97 0.40 2.53 -0.21
C THR A 97 -0.33 2.67 1.12
N PRO A 98 -0.58 1.57 1.86
CA PRO A 98 -1.24 1.66 3.16
C PRO A 98 -0.31 2.38 4.15
N LEU A 99 -0.60 3.66 4.45
CA LEU A 99 0.23 4.50 5.32
C LEU A 99 0.22 4.02 6.78
N TYR A 100 -0.87 3.36 7.22
CA TYR A 100 -1.03 2.91 8.61
C TYR A 100 0.06 1.91 9.06
N PRO A 101 0.37 0.83 8.31
CA PRO A 101 1.53 -0.03 8.56
C PRO A 101 2.86 0.73 8.69
N ILE A 102 3.10 1.71 7.82
CA ILE A 102 4.34 2.49 7.79
C ILE A 102 4.47 3.32 9.06
N CYS A 103 3.43 4.09 9.39
CA CYS A 103 3.38 4.88 10.62
C CYS A 103 3.51 3.99 11.86
N ARG A 104 2.84 2.83 11.90
CA ARG A 104 2.92 1.87 13.03
C ARG A 104 4.32 1.31 13.21
N ALA A 105 4.97 0.88 12.13
CA ALA A 105 6.35 0.40 12.17
C ALA A 105 7.33 1.51 12.61
N TRP A 106 7.12 2.74 12.13
CA TRP A 106 7.94 3.88 12.52
C TRP A 106 7.83 4.19 14.02
N MET A 107 6.61 4.14 14.57
CA MET A 107 6.37 4.30 16.00
C MET A 107 7.04 3.20 16.85
N GLN A 108 7.14 1.98 16.32
CA GLN A 108 7.78 0.84 17.00
C GLN A 108 9.30 0.90 16.97
N ASN A 109 9.90 1.49 15.93
CA ASN A 109 11.34 1.63 15.79
C ASN A 109 11.87 2.80 16.64
N GLN A 110 11.97 2.57 17.96
CA GLN A 110 12.49 3.51 18.95
C GLN A 110 13.91 3.11 19.37
N PRO A 111 14.99 3.54 18.67
CA PRO A 111 16.35 3.14 19.01
C PRO A 111 16.78 3.58 20.41
N ARG A 112 16.13 4.62 20.96
CA ARG A 112 16.36 5.15 22.30
C ARG A 112 15.59 4.40 23.40
N ASN A 113 14.67 3.52 23.03
CA ASN A 113 13.96 2.63 23.94
C ASN A 113 13.95 1.21 23.34
N PRO A 114 15.07 0.47 23.43
CA PRO A 114 15.22 -0.85 22.83
C PRO A 114 14.40 -1.94 23.52
N GLN A 115 13.63 -1.61 24.56
CA GLN A 115 12.68 -2.55 25.12
C GLN A 115 11.54 -2.72 24.11
N PRO A 116 11.40 -3.89 23.46
CA PRO A 116 10.20 -4.15 22.67
C PRO A 116 9.03 -3.93 23.63
N ILE A 117 8.06 -3.10 23.25
CA ILE A 117 6.81 -2.99 23.99
C ILE A 117 6.17 -4.37 23.89
N ILE A 118 6.52 -5.26 24.82
CA ILE A 118 5.79 -6.48 25.08
C ILE A 118 4.43 -5.95 25.51
N LYS A 119 3.48 -5.97 24.58
CA LYS A 119 2.08 -5.76 24.90
C LYS A 119 1.75 -6.88 25.87
N ARG A 120 1.89 -6.59 27.17
CA ARG A 120 1.43 -7.46 28.24
C ARG A 120 0.01 -7.76 27.86
N ARG A 121 -0.28 -9.03 27.52
CA ARG A 121 -1.67 -9.44 27.36
C ARG A 121 -2.33 -9.02 28.67
N VAL A 122 -3.32 -8.14 28.60
CA VAL A 122 -4.27 -8.02 29.69
C VAL A 122 -4.66 -9.45 30.02
N SER A 123 -4.45 -9.85 31.27
CA SER A 123 -4.78 -11.17 31.76
C SER A 123 -6.15 -11.56 31.21
N SER A 124 -6.28 -12.81 30.75
CA SER A 124 -7.55 -13.35 30.28
C SER A 124 -8.66 -12.93 31.25
N PRO A 125 -9.81 -12.42 30.77
CA PRO A 125 -10.94 -12.09 31.63
C PRO A 125 -11.20 -13.27 32.57
N GLU A 126 -11.47 -12.96 33.84
CA GLU A 126 -11.88 -13.96 34.81
C GLU A 126 -13.13 -14.66 34.26
N PRO A 127 -13.18 -16.00 34.24
CA PRO A 127 -14.31 -16.71 33.62
C PRO A 127 -15.59 -16.43 34.43
N ASP A 128 -16.57 -15.79 33.79
CA ASP A 128 -17.94 -15.63 34.29
C ASP A 128 -18.67 -16.99 34.28
N SER A 129 -18.26 -17.95 35.12
CA SER A 129 -18.94 -19.24 35.22
C SER A 129 -19.36 -19.54 36.65
N PRO A 130 -20.67 -19.63 36.95
CA PRO A 130 -21.17 -19.98 38.27
C PRO A 130 -20.94 -21.47 38.65
N LEU A 131 -20.28 -22.26 37.79
CA LEU A 131 -19.99 -23.68 38.00
C LEU A 131 -18.93 -23.97 39.07
N TRP A 132 -18.20 -22.97 39.54
CA TRP A 132 -17.14 -23.16 40.54
C TRP A 132 -17.66 -23.09 41.99
N ASN A 133 -18.93 -22.72 42.19
CA ASN A 133 -19.50 -22.48 43.52
C ASN A 133 -20.25 -23.68 44.10
N ASP A 134 -20.41 -24.75 43.32
CA ASP A 134 -21.03 -25.97 43.80
C ASP A 134 -19.93 -26.98 44.14
N ASN A 135 -20.06 -27.62 45.30
CA ASN A 135 -19.07 -28.52 45.92
C ASN A 135 -18.93 -29.86 45.16
N SER A 136 -19.17 -29.85 43.84
CA SER A 136 -19.18 -30.97 42.91
C SER A 136 -18.15 -30.78 41.78
N ILE A 137 -16.98 -30.21 42.11
CA ILE A 137 -15.82 -30.19 41.21
C ILE A 137 -15.43 -31.65 40.93
N SER A 138 -15.82 -32.14 39.76
CA SER A 138 -15.37 -33.44 39.27
C SER A 138 -13.96 -33.26 38.72
N ASP A 139 -13.00 -34.03 39.25
CA ASP A 139 -11.62 -33.98 38.79
C ASP A 139 -11.55 -34.37 37.31
N VAL A 140 -11.24 -33.39 36.46
CA VAL A 140 -11.04 -33.59 35.03
C VAL A 140 -9.67 -34.25 34.83
N THR A 141 -9.65 -35.59 34.89
CA THR A 141 -8.42 -36.40 34.79
C THR A 141 -7.87 -36.54 33.37
N ARG A 142 -8.60 -36.08 32.34
CA ARG A 142 -8.18 -36.18 30.94
C ARG A 142 -8.58 -34.94 30.14
N LEU A 143 -7.63 -34.45 29.35
CA LEU A 143 -7.89 -33.41 28.37
C LEU A 143 -8.74 -33.97 27.21
N PRO A 144 -9.59 -33.15 26.57
CA PRO A 144 -10.28 -33.54 25.35
C PRO A 144 -9.25 -33.94 24.28
N LEU A 145 -9.64 -34.88 23.40
CA LEU A 145 -8.78 -35.27 22.29
C LEU A 145 -8.43 -34.04 21.45
N PRO A 146 -7.17 -33.93 20.97
CA PRO A 146 -6.76 -32.82 20.14
C PRO A 146 -7.71 -32.71 18.94
N SER A 147 -8.12 -31.48 18.61
CA SER A 147 -8.95 -31.27 17.42
C SER A 147 -8.22 -31.83 16.20
N ARG A 148 -8.98 -32.32 15.22
CA ARG A 148 -8.40 -32.79 13.96
C ARG A 148 -7.49 -31.70 13.40
N SER A 149 -6.34 -32.12 12.86
CA SER A 149 -5.38 -31.22 12.23
C SER A 149 -6.10 -30.39 11.16
N PHE A 150 -5.90 -29.07 11.19
CA PHE A 150 -6.47 -28.18 10.17
C PHE A 150 -5.99 -28.63 8.79
N GLU A 151 -6.94 -28.97 7.90
CA GLU A 151 -6.64 -29.24 6.51
C GLU A 151 -6.25 -27.92 5.82
N THR A 152 -4.96 -27.73 5.60
CA THR A 152 -4.46 -26.54 4.91
C THR A 152 -4.74 -26.63 3.42
N ARG A 153 -5.11 -25.52 2.78
CA ARG A 153 -5.25 -25.43 1.31
C ARG A 153 -3.89 -25.47 0.57
N ILE A 154 -2.80 -25.68 1.30
CA ILE A 154 -1.44 -25.65 0.79
C ILE A 154 -1.08 -27.07 0.34
N PRO A 155 -0.68 -27.28 -0.92
CA PRO A 155 -0.24 -28.59 -1.38
C PRO A 155 1.06 -29.02 -0.70
N SER A 156 1.23 -30.34 -0.54
CA SER A 156 2.50 -30.90 -0.10
C SER A 156 3.63 -30.55 -1.09
N PRO A 157 4.89 -30.44 -0.64
CA PRO A 157 6.01 -30.17 -1.54
C PRO A 157 6.17 -31.28 -2.59
N ILE A 158 6.71 -30.93 -3.76
CA ILE A 158 7.04 -31.87 -4.84
C ILE A 158 8.47 -32.41 -4.59
N PRO A 159 8.85 -33.62 -5.05
CA PRO A 159 10.20 -34.17 -4.86
C PRO A 159 11.37 -33.21 -5.13
N GLU A 160 11.28 -32.37 -6.16
CA GLU A 160 12.32 -31.39 -6.50
C GLU A 160 12.36 -30.18 -5.53
N GLN A 161 11.45 -30.09 -4.56
CA GLN A 161 11.46 -29.08 -3.49
C GLN A 161 11.99 -29.64 -2.16
N THR A 162 12.03 -30.97 -2.03
CA THR A 162 12.54 -31.69 -0.85
C THR A 162 14.03 -32.00 -0.94
N GLN A 163 14.68 -31.72 -2.06
CA GLN A 163 16.13 -31.94 -2.20
C GLN A 163 16.92 -30.97 -1.30
N HIS A 164 17.92 -31.51 -0.60
CA HIS A 164 18.82 -30.72 0.25
C HIS A 164 19.64 -29.75 -0.61
N LYS A 165 19.72 -28.49 -0.17
CA LYS A 165 20.46 -27.43 -0.86
C LYS A 165 21.98 -27.69 -0.91
N ASP A 166 22.46 -28.56 -0.04
CA ASP A 166 23.88 -28.88 0.10
C ASP A 166 24.35 -29.92 -0.93
N ASN A 167 23.42 -30.52 -1.68
CA ASN A 167 23.70 -31.51 -2.73
C ASN A 167 23.98 -30.87 -4.11
N ILE A 168 24.54 -29.66 -4.13
CA ILE A 168 24.90 -28.99 -5.38
C ILE A 168 26.34 -29.37 -5.72
N ASN A 169 26.53 -30.22 -6.74
CA ASN A 169 27.86 -30.52 -7.23
C ASN A 169 28.40 -29.30 -8.02
N LEU A 170 29.45 -28.68 -7.50
CA LEU A 170 30.16 -27.54 -8.11
C LEU A 170 31.36 -28.00 -8.96
N ASN A 171 31.62 -29.31 -9.02
CA ASN A 171 32.70 -29.87 -9.81
C ASN A 171 32.27 -29.96 -11.29
N TYR A 172 32.69 -28.97 -12.08
CA TYR A 172 32.37 -28.87 -13.50
C TYR A 172 33.15 -29.87 -14.39
N ASP A 173 34.18 -30.54 -13.85
CA ASP A 173 34.97 -31.53 -14.58
C ASP A 173 34.26 -32.90 -14.62
N GLU A 174 33.56 -33.26 -13.55
CA GLU A 174 32.77 -34.51 -13.47
C GLU A 174 31.35 -34.34 -13.99
N CYS A 175 30.80 -33.13 -13.87
CA CYS A 175 29.43 -32.81 -14.27
C CYS A 175 29.43 -31.61 -15.22
N PRO A 176 29.34 -31.82 -16.55
CA PRO A 176 29.31 -30.72 -17.49
C PRO A 176 28.10 -29.83 -17.24
N VAL A 177 28.28 -28.53 -17.47
CA VAL A 177 27.22 -27.52 -17.28
C VAL A 177 26.03 -27.87 -18.17
N VAL A 178 24.85 -28.03 -17.55
CA VAL A 178 23.59 -28.23 -18.27
C VAL A 178 23.35 -27.04 -19.19
N GLU A 179 23.00 -27.31 -20.44
CA GLU A 179 22.75 -26.27 -21.42
C GLU A 179 21.57 -25.39 -20.98
N LYS A 180 21.65 -24.08 -21.24
CA LYS A 180 20.65 -23.10 -20.78
C LYS A 180 19.23 -23.50 -21.20
N ASN A 181 19.04 -23.95 -22.42
CA ASN A 181 17.72 -24.27 -22.96
C ASN A 181 17.11 -25.49 -22.26
N GLU A 182 17.91 -26.51 -22.02
CA GLU A 182 17.53 -27.70 -21.26
C GLU A 182 17.14 -27.35 -19.81
N LEU A 183 17.94 -26.49 -19.16
CA LEU A 183 17.65 -26.02 -17.81
C LEU A 183 16.31 -25.28 -17.75
N ILE A 184 16.06 -24.37 -18.70
CA ILE A 184 14.80 -23.61 -18.77
C ILE A 184 13.61 -24.54 -19.00
N ALA A 185 13.74 -25.50 -19.91
CA ALA A 185 12.69 -26.48 -20.19
C ALA A 185 12.34 -27.29 -18.93
N GLY A 186 13.35 -27.77 -18.19
CA GLY A 186 13.14 -28.48 -16.93
C GLY A 186 12.43 -27.64 -15.87
N HIS A 187 12.81 -26.38 -15.71
CA HIS A 187 12.15 -25.46 -14.78
C HIS A 187 10.69 -25.20 -15.16
N LEU A 188 10.41 -25.04 -16.45
CA LEU A 188 9.06 -24.80 -16.94
C LEU A 188 8.14 -26.00 -16.67
N GLN A 189 8.62 -27.21 -16.94
CA GLN A 189 7.92 -28.45 -16.60
C GLN A 189 7.64 -28.56 -15.09
N ARG A 190 8.62 -28.22 -14.25
CA ARG A 190 8.45 -28.20 -12.79
C ARG A 190 7.36 -27.21 -12.37
N TRP A 191 7.36 -26.00 -12.92
CA TRP A 191 6.33 -24.99 -12.61
C TRP A 191 4.92 -25.42 -13.03
N VAL A 192 4.79 -26.14 -14.15
CA VAL A 192 3.51 -26.73 -14.57
C VAL A 192 3.02 -27.74 -13.54
N LYS A 193 3.90 -28.62 -13.04
CA LYS A 193 3.55 -29.58 -11.97
C LYS A 193 3.12 -28.87 -10.68
N VAL A 194 3.84 -27.82 -10.28
CA VAL A 194 3.47 -26.97 -9.13
C VAL A 194 2.07 -26.43 -9.32
N LYS A 195 1.82 -25.73 -10.43
CA LYS A 195 0.50 -25.16 -10.72
C LYS A 195 -0.61 -26.21 -10.67
N LYS A 196 -0.41 -27.38 -11.29
CA LYS A 196 -1.38 -28.48 -11.29
C LYS A 196 -1.68 -28.96 -9.88
N LYS A 197 -0.66 -29.18 -9.04
CA LYS A 197 -0.81 -29.62 -7.65
C LYS A 197 -1.60 -28.61 -6.82
N TRP A 198 -1.34 -27.31 -7.01
CA TRP A 198 -2.08 -26.23 -6.35
C TRP A 198 -3.56 -26.22 -6.76
N ILE A 199 -3.86 -26.40 -8.04
CA ILE A 199 -5.23 -26.48 -8.55
C ILE A 199 -5.96 -27.70 -7.95
N GLU A 200 -5.33 -28.88 -7.97
CA GLU A 200 -5.90 -30.11 -7.42
C GLU A 200 -6.19 -29.98 -5.92
N THR A 201 -5.27 -29.41 -5.13
CA THR A 201 -5.52 -29.20 -3.69
C THR A 201 -6.55 -28.12 -3.42
N ALA A 202 -6.66 -27.12 -4.29
CA ALA A 202 -7.70 -26.12 -4.19
C ALA A 202 -9.09 -26.67 -4.54
N ALA A 203 -9.16 -27.74 -5.35
CA ALA A 203 -10.38 -28.41 -5.80
C ALA A 203 -10.83 -29.57 -4.89
N LYS A 204 -10.00 -30.05 -3.95
CA LYS A 204 -10.33 -31.12 -2.98
C LYS A 204 -11.33 -30.70 -1.89
N LYS A 205 -12.23 -29.77 -2.18
CA LYS A 205 -13.22 -29.20 -1.26
C LYS A 205 -14.62 -29.44 -1.79
#